data_AF-A0A961PT51-F1
#
_entry.id   AF-A0A961PT51-F1
#
_cell.length_a   1.000
_cell.length_b   1.000
_cell.length_c   1.000
_cell.angle_alpha   90.00
_cell.angle_beta   90.00
_cell.angle_gamma   90.00
#
_symmetry.space_group_name_H-M   'P 1'
#
loop_
_entity.id
_entity.type
_entity.pdbx_description
1 polymer ?
#
loop_
_entity_poly.entity_id
_entity_poly.type
_entity_poly.pdbx_seq_one_letter_code
_entity_poly.pdbx_strand_id
1 'polypeptide(L)' 'MNFGSTGVLYLLVMAALMVIPFWRILPRYGIPNWVALVAIIPLGALILLWVVAFKDKLDGGRS' A
#
# COMPACT_ATOMS: atom_id res chain seq x y z
N MET A 1 -1.22 -19.26 -26.82
CA MET A 1 -1.56 -18.33 -25.72
C MET A 1 -0.82 -17.01 -26.00
N ASN A 2 -1.53 -15.91 -26.23
CA ASN A 2 -0.93 -14.61 -26.55
C ASN A 2 -0.47 -13.95 -25.24
N PHE A 3 0.78 -14.19 -24.83
CA PHE A 3 1.32 -13.75 -23.54
C PHE A 3 1.74 -12.27 -23.49
N GLY A 4 1.73 -11.55 -24.61
CA GLY A 4 2.31 -10.19 -24.70
C GLY A 4 1.44 -9.05 -24.16
N SER A 5 0.16 -8.99 -24.53
CA SER A 5 -0.73 -7.86 -24.16
C SER A 5 -1.58 -8.16 -22.92
N THR A 6 -2.18 -9.35 -22.85
CA THR A 6 -3.01 -9.77 -21.71
C THR A 6 -2.19 -9.92 -20.43
N GLY A 7 -0.93 -10.34 -20.54
CA GLY A 7 -0.03 -10.49 -19.39
C GLY A 7 0.32 -9.16 -18.72
N VAL A 8 0.65 -8.14 -19.49
CA VAL A 8 0.99 -6.80 -18.95
C VAL A 8 -0.23 -6.13 -18.33
N LEU A 9 -1.39 -6.21 -18.98
CA LEU A 9 -2.64 -5.67 -18.42
C LEU A 9 -2.99 -6.35 -17.09
N TYR A 10 -2.84 -7.68 -17.01
CA TYR A 10 -3.07 -8.44 -15.79
C TYR A 10 -2.12 -8.01 -14.65
N LEU A 11 -0.83 -7.84 -14.94
CA LEU A 11 0.16 -7.37 -13.96
C LEU A 11 -0.17 -5.97 -13.43
N LEU A 12 -0.58 -5.05 -14.31
CA LEU A 12 -0.97 -3.70 -13.91
C LEU A 12 -2.23 -3.70 -13.03
N VAL A 13 -3.23 -4.53 -13.37
CA VAL A 13 -4.44 -4.69 -12.55
C VAL A 13 -4.10 -5.26 -11.18
N MET A 14 -3.27 -6.30 -11.12
CA MET A 14 -2.82 -6.89 -9.85
C MET A 14 -2.03 -5.89 -9.00
N ALA A 15 -1.10 -5.15 -9.60
CA ALA A 15 -0.35 -4.10 -8.91
C ALA A 15 -1.28 -3.00 -8.37
N ALA A 16 -2.27 -2.58 -9.17
CA ALA A 16 -3.27 -1.61 -8.74
C ALA A 16 -4.11 -2.14 -7.58
N LEU A 17 -4.62 -3.37 -7.64
CA LEU A 17 -5.37 -3.99 -6.53
C LEU A 17 -4.56 -4.07 -5.24
N MET A 18 -3.23 -4.23 -5.34
CA MET A 18 -2.34 -4.26 -4.18
C MET A 18 -2.05 -2.85 -3.63
N VAL A 19 -1.84 -1.84 -4.48
CA VAL A 19 -1.43 -0.47 -4.06
C VAL A 19 -2.62 0.41 -3.68
N ILE A 20 -3.74 0.33 -4.38
CA ILE A 20 -4.95 1.14 -4.15
C ILE A 20 -5.45 1.09 -2.69
N PRO A 21 -5.53 -0.06 -2.00
CA PRO A 21 -5.96 -0.08 -0.60
C PRO A 21 -5.04 0.77 0.28
N PHE A 22 -3.72 0.73 0.06
CA PHE A 22 -2.77 1.57 0.79
C PHE A 22 -2.95 3.06 0.47
N TRP A 23 -3.19 3.43 -0.79
CA TRP A 23 -3.56 4.82 -1.15
C TRP A 23 -4.82 5.33 -0.43
N ARG A 24 -5.77 4.45 -0.11
CA ARG A 24 -6.97 4.84 0.62
C ARG A 24 -6.76 4.89 2.14
N ILE A 25 -5.87 4.06 2.66
CA ILE A 25 -5.58 3.94 4.09
C ILE A 25 -4.62 5.05 4.55
N LEU A 26 -3.47 5.21 3.89
CA LEU A 26 -2.38 6.08 4.36
C LEU A 26 -2.78 7.54 4.64
N PRO A 27 -3.59 8.23 3.80
CA PRO A 27 -4.02 9.61 4.07
C PRO A 27 -4.85 9.78 5.33
N ARG A 28 -5.60 8.74 5.73
CA ARG A 28 -6.41 8.77 6.96
C ARG A 28 -5.53 8.87 8.21
N TYR A 29 -4.28 8.47 8.06
CA TYR A 29 -3.25 8.50 9.10
C TYR A 29 -2.22 9.61 8.85
N GLY A 30 -2.52 10.60 8.00
CA GLY A 30 -1.60 11.71 7.70
C GLY A 30 -0.32 11.29 6.95
N ILE A 31 -0.27 10.07 6.39
CA ILE A 31 0.87 9.57 5.62
C ILE A 31 0.64 9.92 4.14
N PRO A 32 1.65 10.46 3.43
CA PRO A 32 1.48 10.87 2.04
C PRO A 32 1.26 9.68 1.09
N ASN A 33 0.38 9.88 0.09
CA ASN A 33 -0.07 8.83 -0.83
C ASN A 33 1.05 8.11 -1.60
N TRP A 34 2.09 8.84 -2.04
CA TRP A 34 3.17 8.25 -2.82
C TRP A 34 3.90 7.12 -2.06
N VAL A 35 3.83 7.10 -0.72
CA VAL A 35 4.43 6.04 0.11
C VAL A 35 3.76 4.68 -0.12
N ALA A 36 2.51 4.64 -0.58
CA ALA A 36 1.82 3.38 -0.89
C ALA A 36 2.54 2.55 -1.98
N LEU A 37 3.39 3.17 -2.81
CA LEU A 37 4.20 2.44 -3.79
C LEU A 37 5.17 1.45 -3.14
N VAL A 38 5.58 1.69 -1.88
CA VAL A 38 6.39 0.76 -1.10
C VAL A 38 5.65 -0.57 -0.86
N ALA A 39 4.31 -0.56 -0.89
CA ALA A 39 3.49 -1.76 -0.75
C ALA A 39 3.56 -2.72 -1.96
N ILE A 40 4.17 -2.32 -3.08
CA ILE A 40 4.47 -3.22 -4.20
C ILE A 40 5.38 -4.37 -3.75
N ILE A 41 6.25 -4.11 -2.78
CA ILE A 41 7.10 -5.13 -2.17
C ILE A 41 6.36 -5.69 -0.95
N PRO A 42 6.20 -7.02 -0.82
CA PRO A 42 5.47 -7.62 0.31
C PRO A 42 5.97 -7.18 1.69
N LEU A 43 7.29 -7.04 1.86
CA LEU A 43 7.89 -6.53 3.10
C LEU A 43 7.57 -5.05 3.33
N GLY A 44 7.55 -4.24 2.27
CA GLY A 44 7.16 -2.83 2.36
C GLY A 44 5.70 -2.67 2.75
N ALA A 45 4.81 -3.52 2.23
CA ALA A 45 3.41 -3.59 2.64
C ALA A 45 3.28 -3.94 4.14
N LEU A 46 4.04 -4.94 4.61
CA LEU A 46 4.06 -5.33 6.02
C LEU A 46 4.52 -4.19 6.94
N ILE A 47 5.58 -3.48 6.56
CA ILE A 47 6.08 -2.31 7.29
C ILE A 47 5.03 -1.19 7.31
N LEU A 48 4.39 -0.91 6.18
CA LEU A 48 3.34 0.12 6.11
C LEU A 48 2.15 -0.22 6.99
N LEU A 49 1.73 -1.48 7.01
CA LEU A 49 0.68 -1.95 7.91
C LEU A 49 1.10 -1.83 9.38
N TRP A 50 2.36 -2.15 9.71
CA TRP A 50 2.89 -1.96 11.05
C TRP A 50 2.83 -0.49 11.48
N VAL A 51 3.34 0.41 10.63
CA VAL A 51 3.30 1.86 10.90
C VAL A 51 1.88 2.33 11.14
N VAL A 52 0.92 1.93 10.30
CA VAL A 52 -0.50 2.30 10.46
C VAL A 52 -1.11 1.70 11.72
N ALA A 53 -0.87 0.41 12.00
CA ALA A 53 -1.45 -0.29 13.15
C ALA A 53 -0.95 0.25 14.50
N PHE A 54 0.29 0.74 14.55
CA PHE A 54 0.91 1.25 15.77
C PHE A 54 0.96 2.78 15.81
N LYS A 55 0.43 3.48 14.80
CA LYS A 55 0.54 4.95 14.71
C LYS A 55 0.00 5.66 15.94
N ASP A 56 -1.16 5.24 16.46
CA ASP A 56 -1.77 5.85 17.65
C ASP A 56 -0.89 5.73 18.90
N LYS A 57 -0.04 4.69 18.97
CA LYS A 57 0.93 4.49 20.05
C LYS A 57 2.23 5.28 19.81
N LEU A 58 2.60 5.52 18.56
CA LEU A 58 3.78 6.29 18.16
C LEU A 58 3.57 7.79 18.33
N ASP A 59 2.35 8.29 18.04
CA ASP A 59 2.00 9.71 18.13
C ASP A 59 1.72 10.18 19.59
N GLY A 60 1.99 9.33 20.59
CA GLY A 60 1.99 9.71 22.01
C GLY A 60 0.64 9.66 22.71
N GLY A 61 -0.23 8.70 22.36
CA GLY A 61 -1.34 8.28 23.22
C GLY A 61 -2.30 9.39 23.65
N ARG A 62 -2.92 10.10 22.71
CA ARG A 62 -4.15 10.85 23.02
C ARG A 62 -5.33 9.88 23.03
N SER A 63 -5.65 9.39 24.23
CA SER A 63 -6.96 8.85 24.61
C SER A 63 -8.08 9.82 24.26
#